data_AF-A0AAV9ZYQ0-F1
#
_entry.id   AF-A0AAV9ZYQ0-F1
#
_cell.length_a   1.000
_cell.length_b   1.000
_cell.length_c   1.000
_cell.angle_alpha   90.00
_cell.angle_beta   90.00
_cell.angle_gamma   90.00
#
_symmetry.space_group_name_H-M   'P 1'
#
loop_
_entity.id
_entity.type
_entity.pdbx_description
1 polymer ?
#
loop_
_entity_poly.entity_id
_entity_poly.type
_entity_poly.pdbx_seq_one_letter_code
_entity_poly.pdbx_strand_id
1 'polypeptide(L)'
;PWFPDTQRQLSQVLTTRCLQLLTTKLRFNICNLEASHLRNTDILDLAERIVNGIPDELAYAAKHWAHHLSAVGSSDEVSFELDKFFQHSLLHWLEVISLLGQVGGALKAIAVAERYAQVCLHPMCI
;
A
#
# COMPACT_ATOMS: atom_id res chain seq x y z
N PRO A 1 -1.11 -13.28 -29.92
CA PRO A 1 -1.71 -11.94 -29.67
C PRO A 1 -1.40 -11.49 -28.25
N TRP A 2 -0.42 -10.59 -28.09
CA TRP A 2 0.02 -10.07 -26.80
C TRP A 2 -0.72 -8.75 -26.55
N PHE A 3 -1.39 -8.58 -25.41
CA PHE A 3 -2.19 -7.39 -25.08
C PHE A 3 -1.54 -6.56 -23.96
N PRO A 4 -0.45 -5.81 -24.22
CA PRO A 4 0.17 -4.91 -23.23
C PRO A 4 -0.83 -3.93 -22.60
N ASP A 5 -1.81 -3.46 -23.38
CA ASP A 5 -2.80 -2.47 -22.94
C ASP A 5 -3.72 -3.02 -21.85
N THR A 6 -4.10 -4.30 -21.93
CA THR A 6 -4.95 -4.94 -20.91
C THR A 6 -4.20 -5.08 -19.59
N GLN A 7 -2.91 -5.41 -19.63
CA GLN A 7 -2.11 -5.53 -18.41
C GLN A 7 -1.95 -4.18 -17.71
N ARG A 8 -1.67 -3.10 -18.46
CA ARG A 8 -1.55 -1.75 -17.91
C ARG A 8 -2.87 -1.29 -17.28
N GLN A 9 -3.98 -1.51 -17.96
CA GLN A 9 -5.30 -1.13 -17.47
C GLN A 9 -5.68 -1.91 -16.20
N LEU A 10 -5.39 -3.22 -16.16
CA LEU A 10 -5.60 -4.03 -14.96
C LEU A 10 -4.74 -3.55 -13.79
N SER A 11 -3.46 -3.26 -14.02
CA SER A 11 -2.55 -2.72 -13.00
C SER A 11 -3.05 -1.38 -12.46
N GLN A 12 -3.58 -0.49 -13.32
CA GLN A 12 -4.19 0.76 -12.88
C GLN A 12 -5.38 0.50 -11.95
N VAL A 13 -6.32 -0.35 -12.37
CA VAL A 13 -7.50 -0.71 -11.55
C VAL A 13 -7.09 -1.30 -10.21
N LEU A 14 -6.15 -2.24 -10.21
CA LEU A 14 -5.69 -2.89 -8.98
C LEU A 14 -4.98 -1.91 -8.05
N THR A 15 -4.12 -1.04 -8.57
CA THR A 15 -3.48 0.03 -7.80
C THR A 15 -4.53 0.93 -7.15
N THR A 16 -5.46 1.48 -7.94
CA THR A 16 -6.53 2.35 -7.45
C THR A 16 -7.35 1.67 -6.36
N ARG A 17 -7.79 0.43 -6.57
CA ARG A 17 -8.58 -0.31 -5.58
C ARG A 17 -7.81 -0.62 -4.30
N CYS A 18 -6.53 -0.98 -4.41
CA CYS A 18 -5.70 -1.20 -3.23
C CYS A 18 -5.54 0.10 -2.42
N LEU A 19 -5.22 1.22 -3.09
CA LEU A 19 -5.04 2.52 -2.43
C LEU A 19 -6.33 3.00 -1.76
N GLN A 20 -7.48 2.85 -2.43
CA GLN A 20 -8.80 3.16 -1.86
C GLN A 20 -9.12 2.31 -0.63
N LEU A 21 -8.86 1.00 -0.70
CA LEU A 21 -9.08 0.09 0.42
C LEU A 21 -8.18 0.46 1.61
N LEU A 22 -6.89 0.70 1.37
CA LEU A 22 -5.94 1.10 2.41
C LEU A 22 -6.35 2.42 3.05
N THR A 23 -6.73 3.39 2.23
CA THR A 23 -7.15 4.71 2.72
C THR A 23 -8.44 4.66 3.55
N THR A 24 -9.34 3.72 3.24
CA THR A 24 -10.64 3.61 3.90
C THR A 24 -10.61 2.70 5.14
N LYS A 25 -9.76 1.66 5.14
CA LYS A 25 -9.80 0.59 6.15
C LYS A 25 -8.66 0.65 7.14
N LEU A 26 -7.52 1.25 6.78
CA LEU A 26 -6.44 1.40 7.74
C LEU A 26 -6.83 2.42 8.82
N ARG A 27 -6.44 2.09 10.05
CA ARG A 27 -6.59 2.95 11.22
C ARG A 27 -5.43 2.72 12.17
N PHE A 28 -5.15 3.70 13.01
CA PHE A 28 -4.16 3.57 14.06
C PHE A 28 -4.49 2.40 14.98
N ASN A 29 -3.48 1.61 15.31
CA ASN A 29 -3.57 0.50 16.23
C ASN A 29 -4.63 -0.53 15.80
N ILE A 30 -4.59 -0.98 14.54
CA ILE A 30 -5.65 -1.79 13.94
C ILE A 30 -5.84 -3.14 14.65
N CYS A 31 -4.75 -3.67 15.22
CA CYS A 31 -4.72 -4.89 16.03
C CYS A 31 -4.93 -4.63 17.53
N ASN A 32 -5.29 -3.41 17.93
CA ASN A 32 -5.57 -3.02 19.31
C ASN A 32 -4.47 -3.45 20.30
N LEU A 33 -3.21 -3.17 19.98
CA LEU A 33 -2.07 -3.45 20.83
C LEU A 33 -2.10 -2.51 22.05
N GLU A 34 -1.85 -3.08 23.22
CA GLU A 34 -1.88 -2.37 24.51
C GLU A 34 -0.67 -1.46 24.70
N ALA A 35 0.44 -1.77 24.03
CA ALA A 35 1.71 -1.11 24.20
C ALA A 35 2.45 -1.01 22.86
N SER A 36 2.70 0.21 22.38
CA SER A 36 3.51 0.47 21.19
C SER A 36 5.01 0.29 21.40
N HIS A 37 5.45 0.12 22.66
CA HIS A 37 6.86 -0.04 23.02
C HIS A 37 7.34 -1.50 23.02
N LEU A 38 6.41 -2.46 22.96
CA LEU A 38 6.74 -3.87 22.83
C LEU A 38 7.11 -4.16 21.37
N ARG A 39 8.07 -5.06 21.16
CA ARG A 39 8.31 -5.59 19.81
C ARG A 39 7.15 -6.49 19.45
N ASN A 40 6.82 -6.55 18.16
CA ASN A 40 5.81 -7.48 17.66
C ASN A 40 6.10 -8.93 18.10
N THR A 41 7.37 -9.33 18.18
CA THR A 41 7.80 -10.67 18.63
C THR A 41 7.49 -10.97 20.10
N ASP A 42 7.24 -9.95 20.91
CA ASP A 42 7.08 -10.06 22.36
C ASP A 42 5.59 -10.11 22.74
N ILE A 43 4.68 -10.03 21.77
CA ILE A 43 3.22 -10.04 21.96
C ILE A 43 2.70 -11.46 21.72
N LEU A 44 2.31 -12.15 22.80
CA LEU A 44 1.96 -13.57 22.79
C LEU A 44 0.76 -13.92 21.90
N ASP A 45 -0.25 -13.06 21.85
CA ASP A 45 -1.51 -13.25 21.10
C ASP A 45 -1.54 -12.50 19.77
N LEU A 46 -0.38 -12.02 19.29
CA LEU A 46 -0.30 -11.18 18.10
C LEU A 46 -0.87 -11.85 16.85
N ALA A 47 -0.60 -13.14 16.66
CA ALA A 47 -1.07 -13.86 15.48
C ALA A 47 -2.60 -13.87 15.39
N GLU A 48 -3.29 -14.07 16.52
CA GLU A 48 -4.75 -14.01 16.58
C GLU A 48 -5.26 -12.59 16.34
N ARG A 49 -4.63 -11.59 16.93
CA ARG A 49 -4.98 -10.17 16.71
C ARG A 49 -4.81 -9.76 15.24
N ILE A 50 -3.77 -10.25 14.56
CA ILE A 50 -3.57 -10.01 13.13
C ILE A 50 -4.70 -10.62 12.30
N VAL A 51 -5.07 -11.88 12.57
CA VAL A 51 -6.17 -12.56 11.86
C VAL A 51 -7.49 -11.81 12.04
N ASN A 52 -7.75 -11.30 13.25
CA ASN A 52 -8.99 -10.58 13.55
C ASN A 52 -8.98 -9.13 13.06
N GLY A 53 -7.81 -8.47 13.08
CA GLY A 53 -7.67 -7.04 12.79
C GLY A 53 -7.34 -6.72 11.34
N ILE A 54 -6.72 -7.64 10.60
CA ILE A 54 -6.23 -7.42 9.23
C ILE A 54 -6.85 -8.50 8.32
N PRO A 55 -8.02 -8.23 7.72
CA PRO A 55 -8.64 -9.13 6.75
C PRO A 55 -7.74 -9.39 5.54
N ASP A 56 -7.91 -10.54 4.87
CA ASP A 56 -7.09 -10.96 3.74
C ASP A 56 -7.02 -9.94 2.61
N GLU A 57 -8.13 -9.27 2.31
CA GLU A 57 -8.20 -8.20 1.31
C GLU A 57 -7.30 -7.00 1.67
N LEU A 58 -7.24 -6.65 2.95
CA LEU A 58 -6.43 -5.54 3.45
C LEU A 58 -4.96 -5.92 3.48
N ALA A 59 -4.64 -7.15 3.90
CA ALA A 59 -3.29 -7.69 3.85
C ALA A 59 -2.78 -7.76 2.40
N TYR A 60 -3.63 -8.18 1.45
CA TYR A 60 -3.31 -8.20 0.03
C TYR A 60 -3.03 -6.78 -0.50
N ALA A 61 -3.94 -5.83 -0.27
CA ALA A 61 -3.77 -4.45 -0.71
C ALA A 61 -2.48 -3.84 -0.14
N ALA A 62 -2.22 -4.05 1.16
CA ALA A 62 -1.03 -3.53 1.84
C ALA A 62 0.27 -4.05 1.22
N LYS A 63 0.32 -5.33 0.84
CA LYS A 63 1.51 -5.97 0.26
C LYS A 63 1.72 -5.65 -1.23
N HIS A 64 0.66 -5.47 -2.00
CA HIS A 64 0.74 -5.53 -3.46
C HIS A 64 0.45 -4.22 -4.20
N TRP A 65 -0.06 -3.17 -3.54
CA TRP A 65 -0.37 -1.90 -4.22
C TRP A 65 0.81 -1.36 -5.06
N ALA A 66 2.02 -1.39 -4.52
CA ALA A 66 3.21 -0.88 -5.21
C ALA A 66 3.68 -1.80 -6.34
N HIS A 67 3.43 -3.11 -6.24
CA HIS A 67 3.72 -4.01 -7.35
C HIS A 67 2.86 -3.66 -8.57
N HIS A 68 1.57 -3.44 -8.35
CA HIS A 68 0.65 -3.01 -9.41
C HIS A 68 1.05 -1.64 -9.96
N LEU A 69 1.38 -0.69 -9.09
CA LEU A 69 1.81 0.67 -9.48
C LEU A 69 3.02 0.67 -10.42
N SER A 70 3.94 -0.29 -10.27
CA SER A 70 5.16 -0.35 -11.10
C SER A 70 4.90 -0.54 -12.60
N ALA A 71 3.71 -1.02 -12.98
CA ALA A 71 3.31 -1.20 -14.38
C ALA A 71 2.38 -0.08 -14.90
N VAL A 72 2.04 0.89 -14.05
CA VAL A 72 1.12 2.00 -14.37
C VAL A 72 1.92 3.17 -14.95
N GLY A 73 1.45 3.70 -16.09
CA GLY A 73 1.96 4.96 -16.65
C GLY A 73 1.28 6.17 -16.01
N SER A 74 1.50 7.38 -16.53
CA SER A 74 0.85 8.59 -16.00
C SER A 74 -0.68 8.45 -15.94
N SER A 75 -1.26 8.60 -14.74
CA SER A 75 -2.70 8.56 -14.48
C SER A 75 -3.07 9.50 -13.35
N ASP A 76 -3.98 10.44 -13.62
CA ASP A 76 -4.44 11.43 -12.64
C ASP A 76 -5.19 10.76 -11.48
N GLU A 77 -6.01 9.74 -11.79
CA GLU A 77 -6.76 8.97 -10.80
C GLU A 77 -5.81 8.27 -9.82
N VAL A 78 -4.78 7.60 -10.34
CA VAL A 78 -3.80 6.90 -9.49
C VAL A 78 -2.98 7.91 -8.70
N SER A 79 -2.61 9.05 -9.30
CA SER A 79 -1.87 10.10 -8.61
C SER A 79 -2.66 10.70 -7.45
N PHE A 80 -3.97 10.91 -7.63
CA PHE A 80 -4.88 11.38 -6.60
C PHE A 80 -5.01 10.38 -5.44
N GLU A 81 -5.25 9.10 -5.73
CA GLU A 81 -5.37 8.08 -4.67
C GLU A 81 -4.05 7.82 -3.97
N LEU A 82 -2.92 7.94 -4.67
CA LEU A 82 -1.59 7.80 -4.10
C LEU A 82 -1.30 8.94 -3.12
N ASP A 83 -1.55 10.19 -3.52
CA ASP A 83 -1.39 11.36 -2.65
C ASP A 83 -2.25 11.25 -1.39
N LYS A 84 -3.54 10.89 -1.55
CA LYS A 84 -4.46 10.66 -0.45
C LYS A 84 -3.96 9.58 0.51
N PHE A 85 -3.45 8.47 -0.02
CA PHE A 85 -2.86 7.38 0.76
C PHE A 85 -1.65 7.86 1.57
N PHE A 86 -0.72 8.62 0.94
CA PHE A 86 0.47 9.12 1.61
C PHE A 86 0.14 10.12 2.72
N GLN A 87 -0.85 10.98 2.52
CA GLN A 87 -1.26 11.99 3.50
C GLN A 87 -2.00 11.41 4.71
N HIS A 88 -2.82 10.38 4.52
CA HIS A 88 -3.73 9.91 5.58
C HIS A 88 -3.40 8.52 6.13
N SER A 89 -2.70 7.69 5.36
CA SER A 89 -2.62 6.25 5.65
C SER A 89 -1.21 5.68 5.63
N LEU A 90 -0.17 6.48 5.30
CA LEU A 90 1.21 6.00 5.24
C LEU A 90 1.67 5.36 6.56
N LEU A 91 1.45 6.04 7.69
CA LEU A 91 1.89 5.53 9.00
C LEU A 91 1.10 4.29 9.43
N HIS A 92 -0.20 4.27 9.16
CA HIS A 92 -1.06 3.12 9.41
C HIS A 92 -0.69 1.92 8.53
N TRP A 93 -0.24 2.18 7.30
CA TRP A 93 0.26 1.13 6.41
C TRP A 93 1.60 0.59 6.89
N LEU A 94 2.51 1.44 7.38
CA LEU A 94 3.77 0.99 7.99
C LEU A 94 3.52 0.12 9.22
N GLU A 95 2.53 0.45 10.04
CA GLU A 95 2.09 -0.39 11.16
C GLU A 95 1.66 -1.77 10.66
N VAL A 96 0.75 -1.85 9.68
CA VAL A 96 0.28 -3.13 9.11
C VAL A 96 1.42 -3.92 8.46
N ILE A 97 2.31 -3.28 7.71
CA ILE A 97 3.46 -3.95 7.10
C ILE A 97 4.43 -4.49 8.16
N SER A 98 4.60 -3.78 9.27
CA SER A 98 5.37 -4.25 10.42
C SER A 98 4.74 -5.49 11.06
N LEU A 99 3.41 -5.47 11.29
CA LEU A 99 2.67 -6.59 11.84
C LEU A 99 2.73 -7.83 10.94
N LEU A 100 2.69 -7.64 9.62
CA LEU A 100 2.82 -8.71 8.63
C LEU A 100 4.28 -9.19 8.42
N GLY A 101 5.26 -8.61 9.11
CA GLY A 101 6.67 -8.96 8.96
C GLY A 101 7.25 -8.60 7.58
N GLN A 102 6.64 -7.63 6.88
CA GLN A 102 6.99 -7.26 5.50
C GLN A 102 7.77 -5.94 5.40
N VAL A 103 8.38 -5.45 6.49
CA VAL A 103 9.09 -4.15 6.52
C VAL A 103 10.16 -4.03 5.45
N GLY A 104 10.86 -5.12 5.11
CA GLY A 104 11.84 -5.13 4.01
C GLY A 104 11.24 -4.80 2.63
N GLY A 105 9.94 -5.00 2.45
CA GLY A 105 9.19 -4.60 1.26
C GLY A 105 8.74 -3.14 1.27
N ALA A 106 8.62 -2.51 2.44
CA ALA A 106 8.11 -1.14 2.57
C ALA A 106 8.97 -0.12 1.82
N LEU A 107 10.29 -0.20 1.98
CA LEU A 107 11.23 0.70 1.29
C LEU A 107 11.13 0.57 -0.23
N LYS A 108 10.97 -0.66 -0.74
CA LYS A 108 10.78 -0.90 -2.18
C LYS A 108 9.47 -0.31 -2.66
N ALA A 109 8.39 -0.45 -1.88
CA ALA A 109 7.09 0.12 -2.22
C ALA A 109 7.13 1.66 -2.28
N ILE A 110 7.77 2.31 -1.30
CA ILE A 110 7.98 3.76 -1.30
C ILE A 110 8.82 4.19 -2.51
N ALA A 111 9.90 3.48 -2.83
CA ALA A 111 10.72 3.77 -4.00
C ALA A 111 9.98 3.57 -5.34
N VAL A 112 8.96 2.70 -5.40
CA VAL A 112 8.08 2.61 -6.58
C VAL A 112 7.19 3.85 -6.68
N ALA A 113 6.58 4.28 -5.57
CA ALA A 113 5.76 5.49 -5.54
C ALA A 113 6.56 6.75 -5.92
N GLU A 114 7.79 6.88 -5.43
CA GLU A 114 8.68 7.99 -5.78
C GLU A 114 8.99 8.01 -7.29
N ARG A 115 9.36 6.85 -7.86
CA ARG A 115 9.61 6.74 -9.31
C ARG A 115 8.37 7.07 -10.14
N TYR A 116 7.20 6.61 -9.70
CA TYR A 116 5.93 6.95 -10.34
C TYR A 116 5.68 8.46 -10.31
N ALA A 117 5.88 9.11 -9.16
CA ALA A 117 5.72 10.56 -9.02
C ALA A 117 6.68 11.34 -9.95
N GLN A 118 7.92 10.88 -10.12
CA GLN A 118 8.88 11.50 -11.06
C GLN A 118 8.39 11.41 -12.51
N VAL A 119 7.77 10.30 -12.92
CA VAL A 119 7.20 10.14 -14.26
C VAL A 119 6.00 11.09 -14.45
N CYS A 120 5.13 11.22 -13.45
CA CYS A 120 3.95 12.10 -13.52
C CYS A 120 4.29 13.60 -13.44
N LEU A 121 5.44 13.98 -12.86
CA LEU A 121 5.90 15.37 -12.78
C LEU A 121 6.67 15.83 -14.03
N HIS A 122 7.08 14.92 -14.90
CA HIS A 122 7.80 15.23 -16.13
C HIS A 122 6.99 15.56 -17.41
N PRO A 123 5.63 15.57 -17.47
CA PRO A 123 4.91 15.80 -18.72
C PRO A 123 4.82 17.28 -19.16
N MET A 124 5.45 18.24 -18.47
CA MET A 124 5.59 19.64 -18.96
C MET A 124 6.98 19.91 -19.57
N CYS A 125 7.23 19.30 -20.72
CA CYS A 125 8.19 19.77 -21.72
C CYS A 125 7.62 19.56 -23.12
N ILE A 126 6.59 20.34 -23.45
CA ILE A 126 6.28 20.81 -24.82
C ILE A 126 5.84 22.26 -24.68
#